data_AF-A0A3A0E0E9-F1
#
_entry.id   AF-A0A3A0E0E9-F1
#
_cell.length_a   1.000
_cell.length_b   1.000
_cell.length_c   1.000
_cell.angle_alpha   90.00
_cell.angle_beta   90.00
_cell.angle_gamma   90.00
#
_symmetry.space_group_name_H-M   'P 1'
#
loop_
_entity.id
_entity.type
_entity.pdbx_description
1 polymer ?
#
loop_
_entity_poly.entity_id
_entity_poly.type
_entity_poly.pdbx_seq_one_letter_code
_entity_poly.pdbx_strand_id
1 'polypeptide(L)'
;MAAAKGLGGRLDALRAVAPAAEVLSPRSGYLAAINTERLGQAIIAMRGGRRQLGDPLDHSTGIEMLARLGDAINVGEPLLRFFAEPVVQQQVRPMILEAMQFADDPPSMGPLIVDRIA
;
A
#
# COMPACT_ATOMS: atom_id res chain seq x y z
N MET A 1 -6.88 -24.20 -7.04
CA MET A 1 -7.82 -23.43 -7.92
C MET A 1 -9.29 -23.84 -7.78
N ALA A 2 -9.65 -25.03 -7.30
CA ALA A 2 -11.05 -25.46 -7.14
C ALA A 2 -11.85 -24.73 -6.04
N ALA A 3 -11.18 -24.21 -5.00
CA ALA A 3 -11.82 -23.66 -3.81
C ALA A 3 -12.70 -22.42 -4.09
N ALA A 4 -12.24 -21.46 -4.90
CA ALA A 4 -13.00 -20.23 -5.16
C ALA A 4 -14.31 -20.51 -5.91
N LYS A 5 -14.28 -21.40 -6.91
CA LYS A 5 -15.49 -21.82 -7.65
C LYS A 5 -16.45 -22.62 -6.76
N GLY A 6 -15.91 -23.47 -5.87
CA GLY A 6 -16.70 -24.24 -4.90
C GLY A 6 -17.46 -23.38 -3.88
N LEU A 7 -17.04 -22.12 -3.68
CA LEU A 7 -17.68 -21.14 -2.80
C LEU A 7 -18.50 -20.08 -3.57
N GLY A 8 -18.78 -20.32 -4.87
CA GLY A 8 -19.58 -19.41 -5.71
C GLY A 8 -18.80 -18.27 -6.37
N GLY A 9 -17.48 -18.28 -6.31
CA GLY A 9 -16.63 -17.31 -7.02
C GLY A 9 -16.63 -17.52 -8.54
N ARG A 10 -16.62 -16.41 -9.29
CA ARG A 10 -16.47 -16.40 -10.76
C ARG A 10 -15.00 -16.17 -11.13
N LEU A 11 -14.39 -17.16 -11.80
CA LEU A 11 -12.96 -17.15 -12.14
C LEU A 11 -12.64 -16.25 -13.34
N ASP A 12 -13.64 -16.00 -14.17
CA ASP A 12 -13.64 -15.19 -15.39
C ASP A 12 -14.06 -13.73 -15.15
N ALA A 13 -14.49 -13.40 -13.94
CA ALA A 13 -14.91 -12.05 -13.59
C ALA A 13 -13.72 -11.19 -13.12
N LEU A 14 -13.22 -10.34 -14.01
CA LEU A 14 -12.29 -9.26 -13.63
C LEU A 14 -13.01 -8.28 -12.70
N ARG A 15 -12.35 -7.90 -11.60
CA ARG A 15 -12.87 -6.88 -10.68
C ARG A 15 -12.57 -5.49 -11.24
N ALA A 16 -13.52 -4.57 -11.06
CA ALA A 16 -13.26 -3.16 -11.30
C ALA A 16 -12.16 -2.67 -10.35
N VAL A 17 -11.23 -1.88 -10.89
CA VAL A 17 -10.14 -1.23 -10.14
C VAL A 17 -10.32 0.28 -10.31
N ALA A 18 -10.20 1.03 -9.21
CA ALA A 18 -10.32 2.47 -9.24
C ALA A 18 -9.16 3.11 -10.04
N PRO A 19 -9.29 4.38 -10.47
CA PRO A 19 -8.18 5.10 -11.10
C PRO A 19 -6.90 5.05 -10.24
N ALA A 20 -5.77 4.85 -10.91
CA ALA A 20 -4.47 4.74 -10.26
C ALA A 20 -3.79 6.12 -10.11
N ALA A 21 -3.01 6.27 -9.05
CA ALA A 21 -2.06 7.36 -8.86
C ALA A 21 -0.78 6.85 -8.19
N GLU A 22 0.34 7.52 -8.44
CA GLU A 22 1.64 7.15 -7.86
C GLU A 22 2.09 8.18 -6.84
N VAL A 23 2.74 7.71 -5.77
CA VAL A 23 3.48 8.56 -4.82
C VAL A 23 4.96 8.49 -5.19
N LEU A 24 5.51 9.63 -5.59
CA LEU A 24 6.91 9.76 -6.00
C LEU A 24 7.78 10.14 -4.80
N SER A 25 9.04 9.68 -4.81
CA SER A 25 9.99 10.02 -3.77
C SER A 25 10.35 11.51 -3.80
N PRO A 26 10.29 12.22 -2.66
CA PRO A 26 10.67 13.63 -2.60
C PRO A 26 12.20 13.82 -2.56
N ARG A 27 12.97 12.75 -2.37
CA ARG A 27 14.44 12.79 -2.23
C ARG A 27 15.09 11.48 -2.67
N SER A 28 16.38 11.54 -2.97
CA SER A 28 17.20 10.34 -3.13
C SER A 28 17.67 9.81 -1.76
N GLY A 29 17.97 8.51 -1.69
CA GLY A 29 18.44 7.81 -0.50
C GLY A 29 18.03 6.34 -0.51
N TYR A 30 17.82 5.76 0.67
CA TYR A 30 17.29 4.40 0.83
C TYR A 30 15.95 4.43 1.54
N LEU A 31 14.98 3.62 1.11
CA LEU A 31 13.72 3.46 1.83
C LEU A 31 13.98 2.66 3.13
N ALA A 32 14.05 3.36 4.25
CA ALA A 32 14.52 2.82 5.52
C ALA A 32 13.43 2.20 6.38
N ALA A 33 12.23 2.80 6.36
CA ALA A 33 11.08 2.27 7.08
C ALA A 33 9.77 2.68 6.41
N ILE A 34 8.74 1.87 6.65
CA ILE A 34 7.36 2.14 6.27
C ILE A 34 6.51 2.03 7.53
N ASN A 35 5.81 3.10 7.89
CA ASN A 35 4.77 3.05 8.93
C ASN A 35 3.52 2.36 8.36
N THR A 36 3.42 1.05 8.58
CA THR A 36 2.34 0.21 8.05
C THR A 36 0.98 0.53 8.66
N GLU A 37 0.94 1.02 9.90
CA GLU A 37 -0.31 1.49 10.53
C GLU A 37 -0.87 2.72 9.80
N ARG A 38 -0.02 3.72 9.53
CA ARG A 38 -0.41 4.92 8.76
C ARG A 38 -0.85 4.55 7.34
N LEU A 39 -0.18 3.60 6.69
CA LEU A 39 -0.66 3.07 5.40
C LEU A 39 -2.04 2.43 5.51
N GLY A 40 -2.29 1.63 6.56
CA GLY A 40 -3.61 1.05 6.82
C GLY A 40 -4.69 2.11 7.01
N GLN A 41 -4.38 3.19 7.74
CA GLN A 41 -5.28 4.33 7.90
C GLN A 41 -5.56 5.05 6.58
N ALA A 42 -4.56 5.20 5.71
CA ALA A 42 -4.75 5.72 4.36
C ALA A 42 -5.69 4.84 3.53
N ILE A 43 -5.57 3.50 3.62
CA ILE A 43 -6.49 2.55 2.97
C ILE A 43 -7.92 2.73 3.47
N ILE A 44 -8.12 2.91 4.77
CA ILE A 44 -9.43 3.20 5.36
C ILE A 44 -9.97 4.55 4.85
N ALA A 45 -9.13 5.58 4.74
CA ALA A 45 -9.52 6.87 4.18
C ALA A 45 -9.94 6.77 2.71
N MET A 46 -9.37 5.82 1.96
CA MET A 46 -9.78 5.49 0.60
C MET A 46 -11.01 4.57 0.51
N ARG A 47 -11.64 4.19 1.64
CA ARG A 47 -12.76 3.24 1.74
C ARG A 47 -12.40 1.78 1.43
N GLY A 48 -11.12 1.44 1.37
CA GLY A 48 -10.64 0.06 1.27
C GLY A 48 -10.69 -0.72 2.60
N GLY A 49 -11.15 -0.09 3.68
CA GLY A 49 -11.34 -0.69 5.01
C GLY A 49 -12.54 -0.09 5.73
N ARG A 50 -12.91 -0.67 6.87
CA ARG A 50 -14.03 -0.20 7.70
C ARG A 50 -13.52 0.63 8.87
N ARG A 51 -14.20 1.74 9.18
CA ARG A 51 -13.97 2.48 10.44
C ARG A 51 -14.75 1.86 11.58
N GLN A 52 -15.94 1.35 11.28
CA GLN A 52 -16.80 0.65 12.22
C GLN A 52 -17.50 -0.54 11.54
N LEU A 53 -18.07 -1.43 12.36
CA LEU A 53 -18.80 -2.59 11.86
C LEU A 53 -19.95 -2.15 10.95
N GLY A 54 -20.05 -2.78 9.77
CA GLY A 54 -21.13 -2.51 8.82
C GLY A 54 -20.80 -1.46 7.75
N ASP A 55 -19.70 -0.72 7.86
CA ASP A 55 -19.32 0.24 6.82
C ASP A 55 -19.13 -0.44 5.45
N PRO A 56 -19.62 0.17 4.35
CA PRO A 56 -19.41 -0.33 3.01
C PRO A 56 -17.94 -0.16 2.60
N LEU A 57 -17.32 -1.22 2.08
CA LEU A 57 -16.00 -1.14 1.46
C LEU A 57 -16.11 -0.89 -0.04
N ASP A 58 -15.15 -0.15 -0.55
CA ASP A 58 -14.82 -0.11 -1.96
C ASP A 58 -13.72 -1.15 -2.25
N HIS A 59 -14.08 -2.23 -2.96
CA HIS A 59 -13.14 -3.31 -3.30
C HIS A 59 -12.26 -2.97 -4.52
N SER A 60 -12.50 -1.83 -5.17
CA SER A 60 -11.69 -1.34 -6.29
C SER A 60 -10.46 -0.56 -5.82
N THR A 61 -10.42 -0.20 -4.54
CA THR A 61 -9.34 0.53 -3.87
C THR A 61 -8.23 -0.39 -3.38
N GLY A 62 -6.99 0.10 -3.38
CA GLY A 62 -5.84 -0.60 -2.83
C GLY A 62 -4.52 0.14 -2.96
N ILE A 63 -3.44 -0.49 -2.51
CA ILE A 63 -2.06 -0.03 -2.67
C ILE A 63 -1.24 -1.18 -3.26
N GLU A 64 -0.43 -0.87 -4.26
CA GLU A 64 0.61 -1.69 -4.86
C GLU A 64 1.97 -1.07 -4.52
N MET A 65 2.79 -1.78 -3.73
CA MET A 65 4.14 -1.31 -3.39
C MET A 65 5.08 -1.50 -4.59
N LEU A 66 5.78 -0.43 -4.99
CA LEU A 66 6.75 -0.46 -6.09
C LEU A 66 8.19 -0.49 -5.56
N ALA A 67 8.43 0.11 -4.40
CA ALA A 67 9.68 0.07 -3.64
C ALA A 67 9.58 -0.84 -2.41
N ARG A 68 10.70 -1.43 -2.00
CA ARG A 68 10.87 -2.26 -0.80
C ARG A 68 11.81 -1.60 0.19
N LEU A 69 11.72 -2.03 1.45
CA LEU A 69 12.68 -1.61 2.48
C LEU A 69 14.09 -2.01 2.07
N GLY A 70 15.03 -1.06 2.15
CA GLY A 70 16.42 -1.23 1.75
C GLY A 70 16.71 -0.89 0.29
N ASP A 71 15.70 -0.65 -0.54
CA ASP A 71 15.92 -0.23 -1.92
C ASP A 71 16.54 1.17 -1.97
N ALA A 72 17.50 1.35 -2.88
CA ALA A 72 18.00 2.67 -3.25
C ALA A 72 16.99 3.37 -4.16
N ILE A 73 16.63 4.61 -3.83
CA ILE A 73 15.57 5.38 -4.46
C ILE A 73 16.13 6.70 -4.94
N ASN A 74 15.74 7.13 -6.14
CA ASN A 74 16.02 8.46 -6.66
C ASN A 74 14.86 9.43 -6.40
N VAL A 75 15.16 10.73 -6.32
CA VAL A 75 14.11 11.77 -6.35
C VAL A 75 13.23 11.61 -7.59
N GLY A 76 11.91 11.69 -7.40
CA GLY A 76 10.91 11.51 -8.45
C GLY A 76 10.58 10.05 -8.79
N GLU A 77 11.27 9.07 -8.21
CA GLU A 77 11.02 7.65 -8.46
C GLU A 77 9.72 7.18 -7.75
N PRO A 78 8.86 6.38 -8.40
CA PRO A 78 7.63 5.88 -7.78
C PRO A 78 7.91 4.92 -6.60
N LEU A 79 7.38 5.26 -5.41
CA LEU A 79 7.48 4.41 -4.22
C LEU A 79 6.37 3.35 -4.19
N LEU A 80 5.17 3.77 -4.59
CA LEU A 80 3.99 2.92 -4.64
C LEU A 80 2.94 3.51 -5.58
N ARG A 81 2.03 2.65 -6.02
CA ARG A 81 0.81 3.00 -6.73
C ARG A 81 -0.38 2.74 -5.82
N PHE A 82 -1.38 3.61 -5.85
CA PHE A 82 -2.60 3.44 -5.08
C PHE A 82 -3.82 3.74 -5.96
N PHE A 83 -4.94 3.11 -5.64
CA PHE A 83 -6.15 3.10 -6.47
C PHE A 83 -7.30 3.73 -5.69
N ALA A 84 -7.79 4.87 -6.15
CA ALA A 84 -8.89 5.60 -5.51
C ALA A 84 -9.51 6.62 -6.49
N GLU A 85 -10.69 7.13 -6.17
CA GLU A 85 -11.30 8.24 -6.91
C GLU A 85 -10.39 9.49 -6.90
N PRO A 86 -10.29 10.27 -8.00
CA PRO A 86 -9.32 11.36 -8.12
C PRO A 86 -9.35 12.39 -6.97
N VAL A 87 -10.54 12.73 -6.47
CA VAL A 87 -10.68 13.64 -5.31
C VAL A 87 -10.07 13.05 -4.05
N VAL A 88 -10.26 11.74 -3.82
CA VAL A 88 -9.68 11.01 -2.69
C VAL A 88 -8.18 10.92 -2.86
N GLN A 89 -7.69 10.72 -4.09
CA GLN A 89 -6.25 10.61 -4.34
C GLN A 89 -5.46 11.83 -3.87
N GLN A 90 -6.01 13.03 -4.09
CA GLN A 90 -5.40 14.28 -3.64
C GLN A 90 -5.35 14.37 -2.11
N GLN A 91 -6.38 13.88 -1.43
CA GLN A 91 -6.49 13.91 0.04
C GLN A 91 -5.55 12.92 0.73
N VAL A 92 -5.38 11.71 0.17
CA VAL A 92 -4.63 10.64 0.83
C VAL A 92 -3.14 10.59 0.52
N ARG A 93 -2.71 11.19 -0.60
CA ARG A 93 -1.31 11.21 -1.03
C ARG A 93 -0.34 11.71 0.05
N PRO A 94 -0.60 12.80 0.80
CA PRO A 94 0.29 13.24 1.88
C PRO A 94 0.41 12.21 3.01
N MET A 95 -0.72 11.60 3.42
CA MET A 95 -0.72 10.58 4.48
C MET A 95 0.10 9.34 4.09
N ILE A 96 0.03 8.94 2.82
CA ILE A 96 0.84 7.84 2.28
C ILE A 96 2.33 8.21 2.30
N LEU A 97 2.68 9.42 1.85
CA LEU A 97 4.08 9.87 1.82
C LEU A 97 4.66 9.98 3.24
N GLU A 98 3.90 10.50 4.20
CA GLU A 98 4.30 10.57 5.62
C GLU A 98 4.55 9.20 6.25
N ALA A 99 4.03 8.12 5.67
CA ALA A 99 4.33 6.77 6.11
C ALA A 99 5.71 6.28 5.67
N MET A 100 6.38 6.97 4.74
CA MET A 100 7.69 6.58 4.19
C MET A 100 8.82 7.30 4.93
N GLN A 101 9.86 6.56 5.33
CA GLN A 101 11.06 7.12 5.96
C GLN A 101 12.30 6.77 5.14
N PHE A 102 13.18 7.75 4.97
CA PHE A 102 14.37 7.62 4.12
C PHE A 102 15.65 7.78 4.94
N ALA A 103 16.69 7.04 4.56
CA ALA A 103 18.05 7.17 5.10
C ALA A 103 19.05 7.55 4.01
N ASP A 104 20.18 8.15 4.40
CA ASP A 104 21.28 8.47 3.48
C ASP A 104 22.10 7.22 3.12
N ASP A 105 22.29 6.33 4.09
CA ASP A 105 23.04 5.08 3.95
C ASP A 105 22.11 3.84 3.91
N PRO A 106 22.57 2.70 3.35
CA PRO A 106 21.80 1.46 3.33
C PRO A 106 21.38 1.02 4.76
N PRO A 107 20.08 0.79 5.02
CA PRO A 107 19.62 0.36 6.34
C PRO A 107 19.98 -1.10 6.64
N SER A 108 20.16 -1.42 7.92
CA SER A 108 20.26 -2.82 8.37
C SER A 108 18.87 -3.44 8.45
N MET A 109 18.65 -4.55 7.74
CA MET A 109 17.38 -5.25 7.68
C MET A 109 17.36 -6.47 8.60
N GLY A 110 16.35 -6.57 9.46
CA GLY A 110 16.10 -7.74 10.30
C GLY A 110 15.49 -8.92 9.53
N PRO A 111 15.46 -10.13 10.11
CA PRO A 111 14.84 -11.29 9.49
C PRO A 111 13.31 -11.14 9.45
N LEU A 112 12.67 -11.71 8.42
CA LEU A 112 11.20 -11.75 8.31
C LEU A 112 10.54 -12.62 9.39
N ILE A 113 11.25 -13.65 9.84
CA ILE A 113 10.85 -14.52 10.95
C ILE A 113 11.89 -14.32 12.05
N VAL A 114 11.48 -13.70 13.15
CA VAL A 114 12.38 -13.41 14.27
C VAL A 114 12.61 -14.67 15.11
N ASP A 115 11.54 -15.41 15.40
CA ASP A 115 11.60 -16.61 16.23
C ASP A 115 10.40 -17.53 15.97
N ARG A 116 10.49 -18.79 16.43
CA ARG A 116 9.39 -19.75 16.48
C ARG A 116 9.26 -20.29 17.91
N ILE A 117 8.19 -19.90 18.58
CA ILE A 117 7.84 -20.44 19.90
C ILE A 117 7.11 -21.78 19.73
N ALA A 118 7.59 -22.83 20.39
CA ALA A 118 7.05 -24.20 20.34
C ALA A 118 6.54 -24.64 21.71
#